data_AF-A0A2N2X6Q8-F1
#
_entry.id   AF-A0A2N2X6Q8-F1
#
_cell.length_a   1.000
_cell.length_b   1.000
_cell.length_c   1.000
_cell.angle_alpha   90.00
_cell.angle_beta   90.00
_cell.angle_gamma   90.00
#
_symmetry.space_group_name_H-M   'P 1'
#
loop_
_entity.id
_entity.type
_entity.pdbx_description
1 polymer ?
#
loop_
_entity_poly.entity_id
_entity_poly.type
_entity_poly.pdbx_seq_one_letter_code
_entity_poly.pdbx_strand_id
1 'polypeptide(L)'
;MTIHYIWIGEHNNIIGQPITLSSKFIFKTEIAKPSKKGEITISLNPSYIENFFDKPNVMEISAIIGKNGSGKTSILEFIKSNFPEGVSSRVDDNTIVIYSNFQNNKEVLYVVKPDFWNIKINNSSGLDCIDKDYSNGDNVSEKFRFSSGLSYVEFFYYNFFLDYKFDIANWAGLKNISTSTLLCQPRKSAIEERWGKHGIDNKEASSFDLAFLMNDELSKAIQLIISDNKKLIPFAIPEILYITISETDKIYFKLNDDSKSNQPLNKKVDDLLKELKTVNDNCKSEEQVLNNLYISILLNFLVTQFYYSSPVVNFNFDLSFKGYISIKEFVLSFFNKLKTTKVKLSKSETVESENFIRLGIYVPQFIEQVEKFVFEGVLTFHPGKINYFMLPMSQKADKDFNTFINLYMKIKGLTNFLEFNWRSLSTGQQSFLSFMSRFYHEKHHAIGHDQLNKKLFIMIDEGDAGFHPEWQKKFFNHSLNFLSDLFHDNEIQLVYTANSPYLVSDLTKNHITFIENKENQIIIHGKENNREETFGQNIHTLLSNSFFLESGLIGDFAKNKINKVIEILKSENPTHVEIFFARKIIQMIGEPVIKKKLSSMFEDNFNIPIDIQTEIEQTENRLKRLKSFLNNDTNT
;
A
#
# COMPACT_ATOMS: atom_id res chain seq x y z
N MET A 1 -15.89 11.60 -21.96
CA MET A 1 -14.90 10.93 -22.85
C MET A 1 -14.53 9.67 -22.15
N THR A 2 -14.66 8.54 -22.82
CA THR A 2 -14.42 7.21 -22.26
C THR A 2 -13.47 6.46 -23.19
N ILE A 3 -12.32 6.04 -22.67
CA ILE A 3 -11.30 5.31 -23.43
C ILE A 3 -11.71 3.84 -23.49
N HIS A 4 -11.91 3.30 -24.68
CA HIS A 4 -12.43 1.94 -24.86
C HIS A 4 -11.37 0.93 -25.28
N TYR A 5 -10.39 1.37 -26.06
CA TYR A 5 -9.40 0.50 -26.67
C TYR A 5 -8.06 1.21 -26.83
N ILE A 6 -6.99 0.47 -26.58
CA ILE A 6 -5.60 0.91 -26.73
C ILE A 6 -4.83 -0.18 -27.46
N TRP A 7 -4.20 0.15 -28.57
CA TRP A 7 -3.17 -0.68 -29.19
C TRP A 7 -1.80 -0.18 -28.78
N ILE A 8 -0.96 -1.07 -28.25
CA ILE A 8 0.44 -0.78 -27.95
C ILE A 8 1.32 -1.44 -29.00
N GLY A 9 2.09 -0.63 -29.73
CA GLY A 9 3.07 -1.09 -30.72
C GLY A 9 4.21 -1.87 -30.07
N GLU A 10 5.02 -1.20 -29.26
CA GLU A 10 6.12 -1.76 -28.49
C GLU A 10 6.33 -0.97 -27.20
N HIS A 11 6.15 -1.61 -26.05
CA HIS A 11 6.47 -1.05 -24.75
C HIS A 11 6.87 -2.14 -23.76
N ASN A 12 8.14 -2.14 -23.33
CA ASN A 12 8.72 -3.20 -22.50
C ASN A 12 8.49 -4.58 -23.15
N ASN A 13 7.77 -5.48 -22.49
CA ASN A 13 7.44 -6.82 -23.00
C ASN A 13 6.07 -6.88 -23.72
N ILE A 14 5.39 -5.74 -23.88
CA ILE A 14 4.11 -5.64 -24.60
C ILE A 14 4.42 -5.29 -26.05
N ILE A 15 4.17 -6.22 -26.97
CA ILE A 15 4.49 -6.04 -28.39
C ILE A 15 3.25 -6.33 -29.23
N GLY A 16 2.65 -5.29 -29.81
CA GLY A 16 1.53 -5.36 -30.76
C GLY A 16 0.33 -6.09 -30.19
N GLN A 17 -0.20 -5.60 -29.07
CA GLN A 17 -1.34 -6.20 -28.37
C GLN A 17 -2.51 -5.22 -28.23
N PRO A 18 -3.76 -5.68 -28.46
CA PRO A 18 -4.96 -4.90 -28.24
C PRO A 18 -5.41 -4.97 -26.77
N ILE A 19 -5.42 -3.85 -26.07
CA ILE A 19 -5.98 -3.71 -24.73
C ILE A 19 -7.39 -3.15 -24.85
N THR A 20 -8.37 -3.85 -24.28
CA THR A 20 -9.75 -3.37 -24.19
C THR A 20 -10.03 -2.90 -22.77
N LEU A 21 -10.58 -1.69 -22.62
CA LEU A 21 -11.01 -1.09 -21.35
C LEU A 21 -12.52 -0.77 -21.35
N SER A 22 -13.22 -1.16 -22.41
CA SER A 22 -14.67 -1.02 -22.53
C SER A 22 -15.37 -2.23 -21.94
N SER A 23 -16.60 -2.08 -21.45
CA SER A 23 -17.59 -3.15 -21.26
C SER A 23 -18.64 -3.18 -22.39
N LYS A 24 -18.95 -2.00 -22.94
CA LYS A 24 -19.95 -1.73 -23.97
C LYS A 24 -19.59 -2.22 -25.37
N PHE A 25 -18.33 -2.17 -25.76
CA PHE A 25 -17.88 -2.55 -27.11
C PHE A 25 -17.04 -3.84 -27.11
N ILE A 26 -17.12 -4.58 -28.21
CA ILE A 26 -16.25 -5.71 -28.54
C ILE A 26 -15.39 -5.30 -29.73
N PHE A 27 -14.07 -5.45 -29.56
CA PHE A 27 -13.07 -5.14 -30.57
C PHE A 27 -12.45 -6.44 -31.10
N LYS A 28 -12.48 -6.63 -32.42
CA LYS A 28 -11.69 -7.68 -33.11
C LYS A 28 -10.60 -6.99 -33.91
N THR A 29 -9.36 -7.35 -33.61
CA THR A 29 -8.18 -6.65 -34.14
C THR A 29 -7.29 -7.62 -34.90
N GLU A 30 -7.05 -7.32 -36.16
CA GLU A 30 -6.14 -8.08 -37.03
C GLU A 30 -5.14 -7.10 -37.65
N ILE A 31 -3.98 -6.95 -37.01
CA ILE A 31 -2.92 -6.03 -37.48
C ILE A 31 -1.66 -6.84 -37.77
N ALA A 32 -1.22 -6.80 -39.03
CA ALA A 32 0.01 -7.44 -39.47
C ALA A 32 1.22 -6.56 -39.09
N LYS A 33 1.86 -6.88 -37.96
CA LYS A 33 3.01 -6.17 -37.36
C LYS A 33 4.08 -5.66 -38.37
N PRO A 34 4.61 -6.47 -39.31
CA PRO A 34 5.65 -5.99 -40.23
C PRO A 34 5.14 -5.00 -41.30
N SER A 35 3.83 -4.98 -41.57
CA SER A 35 3.25 -4.20 -42.67
C SER A 35 2.44 -2.98 -42.21
N LYS A 36 2.16 -2.86 -40.90
CA LYS A 36 1.31 -1.79 -40.32
C LYS A 36 -0.03 -1.62 -41.05
N LYS A 37 -0.53 -2.73 -41.59
CA LYS A 37 -1.82 -2.89 -42.25
C LYS A 37 -2.69 -3.81 -41.42
N GLY A 38 -3.97 -3.53 -41.39
CA GLY A 38 -4.89 -4.33 -40.62
C GLY A 38 -6.31 -3.82 -40.63
N GLU A 39 -7.10 -4.45 -39.78
CA GLU A 39 -8.51 -4.13 -39.60
C GLU A 39 -8.87 -4.18 -38.11
N ILE A 40 -9.68 -3.20 -37.68
CA ILE A 40 -10.31 -3.20 -36.37
C ILE A 40 -11.82 -3.21 -36.60
N THR A 41 -12.48 -4.27 -36.14
CA THR A 41 -13.93 -4.35 -36.13
C THR A 41 -14.45 -3.95 -34.76
N ILE A 42 -15.39 -3.00 -34.74
CA ILE A 42 -16.04 -2.47 -33.54
C ILE A 42 -17.50 -2.89 -33.57
N SER A 43 -17.94 -3.64 -32.56
CA SER A 43 -19.33 -4.10 -32.42
C SER A 43 -19.87 -3.80 -31.03
N LEU A 44 -21.19 -3.63 -30.90
CA LEU A 44 -21.83 -3.52 -29.59
C LEU A 44 -21.78 -4.88 -28.88
N ASN A 45 -21.51 -4.85 -27.58
CA ASN A 45 -21.57 -6.03 -26.75
C ASN A 45 -23.04 -6.32 -26.40
N PRO A 46 -23.64 -7.44 -26.85
CA PRO A 46 -25.04 -7.76 -26.56
C PRO A 46 -25.29 -8.02 -25.06
N SER A 47 -24.24 -8.35 -24.30
CA SER A 47 -24.31 -8.61 -22.86
C SER A 47 -23.96 -7.36 -22.02
N TYR A 48 -23.87 -6.18 -22.63
CA TYR A 48 -23.68 -4.92 -21.92
C TYR A 48 -24.94 -4.54 -21.15
N ILE A 49 -24.76 -4.07 -19.92
CA ILE A 49 -25.84 -3.61 -19.04
C ILE A 49 -25.55 -2.16 -18.71
N GLU A 50 -26.41 -1.26 -19.18
CA GLU A 50 -26.33 0.16 -18.86
C GLU A 50 -26.60 0.38 -17.37
N ASN A 51 -25.83 1.27 -16.73
CA ASN A 51 -25.94 1.59 -15.31
C ASN A 51 -25.84 0.39 -14.35
N PHE A 52 -25.11 -0.68 -14.72
CA PHE A 52 -24.94 -1.89 -13.90
C PHE A 52 -24.49 -1.62 -12.45
N PHE A 53 -23.73 -0.55 -12.22
CA PHE A 53 -23.15 -0.21 -10.91
C PHE A 53 -23.98 0.82 -10.11
N ASP A 54 -25.13 1.26 -10.63
CA ASP A 54 -26.01 2.26 -9.99
C ASP A 54 -25.31 3.59 -9.63
N LYS A 55 -24.28 3.97 -10.38
CA LYS A 55 -23.52 5.23 -10.20
C LYS A 55 -23.59 6.10 -11.47
N PRO A 56 -24.33 7.23 -11.47
CA PRO A 56 -24.59 8.00 -12.68
C PRO A 56 -23.36 8.73 -13.23
N ASN A 57 -22.35 8.99 -12.39
CA ASN A 57 -21.12 9.67 -12.78
C ASN A 57 -19.99 8.69 -13.18
N VAL A 58 -20.19 7.38 -13.01
CA VAL A 58 -19.22 6.34 -13.41
C VAL A 58 -19.51 5.93 -14.85
N MET A 59 -18.65 6.32 -15.77
CA MET A 59 -18.84 6.11 -17.20
C MET A 59 -18.43 4.71 -17.66
N GLU A 60 -17.41 4.13 -17.03
CA GLU A 60 -16.89 2.80 -17.36
C GLU A 60 -16.03 2.26 -16.21
N ILE A 61 -16.10 0.95 -15.98
CA ILE A 61 -15.23 0.24 -15.04
C ILE A 61 -14.57 -0.90 -15.80
N SER A 62 -13.24 -0.98 -15.77
CA SER A 62 -12.52 -2.13 -16.32
C SER A 62 -11.54 -2.70 -15.32
N ALA A 63 -11.30 -4.00 -15.41
CA ALA A 63 -10.30 -4.68 -14.62
C ALA A 63 -9.34 -5.44 -15.51
N ILE A 64 -8.04 -5.33 -15.23
CA ILE A 64 -7.00 -6.08 -15.91
C ILE A 64 -6.51 -7.18 -14.96
N ILE A 65 -6.75 -8.44 -15.35
CA ILE A 65 -6.57 -9.60 -14.47
C ILE A 65 -5.58 -10.58 -15.09
N GLY A 66 -4.62 -11.05 -14.29
CA GLY A 66 -3.63 -12.01 -14.73
C GLY A 66 -2.64 -12.35 -13.62
N LYS A 67 -1.83 -13.39 -13.86
CA LYS A 67 -0.77 -13.84 -12.94
C LYS A 67 0.22 -12.72 -12.60
N ASN A 68 0.96 -12.89 -11.51
CA ASN A 68 2.13 -12.06 -11.25
C ASN A 68 3.12 -12.14 -12.42
N GLY A 69 3.65 -10.99 -12.84
CA GLY A 69 4.51 -10.90 -14.02
C GLY A 69 3.80 -11.01 -15.37
N SER A 70 2.46 -10.98 -15.42
CA SER A 70 1.69 -10.96 -16.68
C SER A 70 1.65 -9.61 -17.39
N GLY A 71 2.20 -8.56 -16.79
CA GLY A 71 2.25 -7.22 -17.37
C GLY A 71 1.10 -6.27 -17.00
N LYS A 72 0.30 -6.55 -15.96
CA LYS A 72 -0.81 -5.68 -15.51
C LYS A 72 -0.32 -4.26 -15.21
N THR A 73 0.64 -4.13 -14.30
CA THR A 73 1.28 -2.85 -13.97
C THR A 73 1.96 -2.23 -15.19
N SER A 74 2.57 -3.02 -16.08
CA SER A 74 3.21 -2.50 -17.29
C SER A 74 2.23 -1.80 -18.24
N ILE A 75 0.97 -2.26 -18.29
CA ILE A 75 -0.09 -1.59 -19.06
C ILE A 75 -0.47 -0.25 -18.42
N LEU A 76 -0.65 -0.22 -17.10
CA LEU A 76 -0.98 1.03 -16.40
C LEU A 76 0.18 2.03 -16.47
N GLU A 77 1.43 1.55 -16.36
CA GLU A 77 2.64 2.35 -16.56
C GLU A 77 2.71 2.95 -17.96
N PHE A 78 2.32 2.20 -19.00
CA PHE A 78 2.20 2.74 -20.35
C PHE A 78 1.19 3.88 -20.39
N ILE A 79 -0.02 3.71 -19.86
CA ILE A 79 -1.05 4.76 -19.86
C ILE A 79 -0.53 6.00 -19.10
N LYS A 80 -0.02 5.77 -17.88
CA LYS A 80 0.55 6.78 -16.98
C LYS A 80 1.67 7.60 -17.63
N SER A 81 2.54 6.95 -18.42
CA SER A 81 3.70 7.58 -19.05
C SER A 81 3.42 8.19 -20.42
N ASN A 82 2.23 8.00 -21.00
CA ASN A 82 1.97 8.41 -22.40
C ASN A 82 0.76 9.33 -22.56
N PHE A 83 -0.27 9.19 -21.73
CA PHE A 83 -1.55 9.89 -21.93
C PHE A 83 -1.64 11.26 -21.23
N PRO A 84 -1.14 11.45 -19.98
CA PRO A 84 -1.28 12.71 -19.27
C PRO A 84 -0.62 13.93 -19.96
N GLU A 85 -1.20 15.11 -19.76
CA GLU A 85 -0.68 16.40 -20.20
C GLU A 85 0.60 16.74 -19.40
N GLY A 86 1.76 16.79 -20.05
CA GLY A 86 3.03 17.16 -19.40
C GLY A 86 4.12 16.09 -19.41
N VAL A 87 3.84 14.83 -19.76
CA VAL A 87 4.90 13.84 -19.94
C VAL A 87 5.82 14.22 -21.11
N SER A 88 7.15 14.21 -20.89
CA SER A 88 8.16 14.46 -21.92
C SER A 88 8.25 13.28 -22.90
N SER A 89 8.00 13.58 -24.17
CA SER A 89 7.96 12.71 -25.35
C SER A 89 8.85 11.45 -25.33
N ARG A 90 8.23 10.30 -25.11
CA ARG A 90 8.53 8.99 -25.75
C ARG A 90 7.25 8.17 -25.90
N VAL A 91 6.19 8.76 -26.44
CA VAL A 91 5.08 7.95 -26.96
C VAL A 91 5.64 7.18 -28.14
N ASP A 92 5.57 5.85 -28.06
CA ASP A 92 5.87 4.99 -29.19
C ASP A 92 4.96 5.39 -30.35
N ASP A 93 5.55 5.67 -31.51
CA ASP A 93 4.90 6.19 -32.72
C ASP A 93 3.79 5.24 -33.24
N ASN A 94 3.60 4.10 -32.61
CA ASN A 94 2.79 2.97 -33.02
C ASN A 94 1.60 2.70 -32.07
N THR A 95 0.90 3.75 -31.63
CA THR A 95 -0.24 3.65 -30.70
C THR A 95 -1.56 3.94 -31.40
N ILE A 96 -2.60 3.15 -31.13
CA ILE A 96 -3.98 3.46 -31.54
C ILE A 96 -4.82 3.60 -30.29
N VAL A 97 -5.66 4.63 -30.24
CA VAL A 97 -6.66 4.77 -29.17
C VAL A 97 -8.04 4.96 -29.77
N ILE A 98 -9.01 4.22 -29.25
CA ILE A 98 -10.42 4.42 -29.56
C ILE A 98 -11.14 4.86 -28.29
N TYR A 99 -11.84 5.98 -28.37
CA TYR A 99 -12.62 6.52 -27.27
C TYR A 99 -13.99 6.98 -27.77
N SER A 100 -14.96 7.10 -26.86
CA SER A 100 -16.24 7.76 -27.15
C SER A 100 -16.34 9.10 -26.43
N ASN A 101 -17.06 10.03 -27.03
CA ASN A 101 -17.43 11.29 -26.39
C ASN A 101 -18.82 11.72 -26.86
N PHE A 102 -19.55 12.44 -26.00
CA PHE A 102 -20.86 12.97 -26.36
C PHE A 102 -20.70 14.30 -27.12
N GLN A 103 -21.32 14.38 -28.31
CA GLN A 103 -21.50 15.60 -29.09
C GLN A 103 -22.98 15.80 -29.36
N ASN A 104 -23.55 16.96 -29.00
CA ASN A 104 -24.97 17.27 -29.21
C ASN A 104 -25.91 16.15 -28.72
N ASN A 105 -25.65 15.62 -27.52
CA ASN A 105 -26.37 14.49 -26.89
C ASN A 105 -26.32 13.14 -27.65
N LYS A 106 -25.44 13.01 -28.66
CA LYS A 106 -25.16 11.73 -29.31
C LYS A 106 -23.76 11.25 -28.94
N GLU A 107 -23.63 9.96 -28.65
CA GLU A 107 -22.32 9.35 -28.46
C GLU A 107 -21.65 9.12 -29.81
N VAL A 108 -20.39 9.56 -29.93
CA VAL A 108 -19.58 9.44 -31.14
C VAL A 108 -18.28 8.72 -30.80
N LEU A 109 -17.86 7.79 -31.64
CA LEU A 109 -16.58 7.09 -31.56
C LEU A 109 -15.50 7.88 -32.29
N TYR A 110 -14.32 7.96 -31.69
CA TYR A 110 -13.12 8.53 -32.28
C TYR A 110 -12.04 7.48 -32.36
N VAL A 111 -11.50 7.28 -33.55
CA VAL A 111 -10.37 6.36 -33.79
C VAL A 111 -9.14 7.21 -34.06
N VAL A 112 -8.20 7.19 -33.11
CA VAL A 112 -6.94 7.93 -33.22
C VAL A 112 -5.83 6.98 -33.60
N LYS A 113 -5.25 7.16 -34.79
CA LYS A 113 -4.20 6.28 -35.33
C LYS A 113 -3.05 7.08 -35.97
N PRO A 114 -1.88 6.47 -36.17
CA PRO A 114 -0.81 7.13 -36.91
C PRO A 114 -1.18 7.28 -38.40
N ASP A 115 -0.85 8.42 -39.00
CA ASP A 115 -1.15 8.70 -40.43
C ASP A 115 -0.51 7.71 -41.41
N PHE A 116 0.62 7.10 -41.02
CA PHE A 116 1.32 6.08 -41.82
C PHE A 116 0.78 4.65 -41.65
N TRP A 117 -0.23 4.43 -40.81
CA TRP A 117 -0.88 3.13 -40.65
C TRP A 117 -2.11 3.02 -41.56
N ASN A 118 -2.19 1.92 -42.32
CA ASN A 118 -3.37 1.64 -43.14
C ASN A 118 -4.27 0.62 -42.42
N ILE A 119 -5.04 1.13 -41.45
CA ILE A 119 -6.03 0.38 -40.68
C ILE A 119 -7.43 0.68 -41.20
N LYS A 120 -8.12 -0.37 -41.63
CA LYS A 120 -9.56 -0.33 -41.95
C LYS A 120 -10.37 -0.43 -40.65
N ILE A 121 -11.37 0.42 -40.51
CA ILE A 121 -12.30 0.39 -39.38
C ILE A 121 -13.64 -0.14 -39.85
N ASN A 122 -14.00 -1.34 -39.38
CA ASN A 122 -15.31 -1.92 -39.62
C ASN A 122 -16.21 -1.64 -38.43
N ASN A 123 -17.02 -0.60 -38.52
CA ASN A 123 -17.92 -0.22 -37.46
C ASN A 123 -19.31 -0.84 -37.66
N SER A 124 -19.65 -1.84 -36.85
CA SER A 124 -20.99 -2.42 -36.74
C SER A 124 -21.70 -2.05 -35.44
N SER A 125 -21.18 -1.08 -34.68
CA SER A 125 -21.77 -0.62 -33.42
C SER A 125 -23.02 0.26 -33.61
N GLY A 126 -23.23 0.81 -34.83
CA GLY A 126 -24.32 1.75 -35.12
C GLY A 126 -24.09 3.19 -34.64
N LEU A 127 -22.94 3.49 -34.02
CA LEU A 127 -22.53 4.85 -33.67
C LEU A 127 -21.77 5.53 -34.81
N ASP A 128 -21.83 6.87 -34.86
CA ASP A 128 -20.97 7.64 -35.74
C ASP A 128 -19.49 7.43 -35.35
N CYS A 129 -18.62 7.27 -36.34
CA CYS A 129 -17.19 7.01 -36.14
C CYS A 129 -16.36 8.05 -36.90
N ILE A 130 -15.48 8.74 -36.18
CA ILE A 130 -14.60 9.79 -36.71
C ILE A 130 -13.16 9.32 -36.61
N ASP A 131 -12.50 9.18 -37.75
CA ASP A 131 -11.08 8.92 -37.83
C ASP A 131 -10.30 10.22 -37.58
N LYS A 132 -9.28 10.14 -36.73
CA LYS A 132 -8.32 11.21 -36.47
C LYS A 132 -6.92 10.64 -36.59
N ASP A 133 -6.10 11.28 -37.41
CA ASP A 133 -4.71 10.86 -37.56
C ASP A 133 -3.77 11.78 -36.78
N TYR A 134 -2.61 11.25 -36.40
CA TYR A 134 -1.51 12.05 -35.88
C TYR A 134 -0.24 11.76 -36.68
N SER A 135 0.50 12.82 -37.01
CA SER A 135 1.68 12.75 -37.86
C SER A 135 2.90 12.24 -37.10
N ASN A 136 3.74 11.46 -37.78
CA ASN A 136 5.10 11.18 -37.32
C ASN A 136 6.00 12.45 -37.36
N GLY A 137 6.99 12.59 -36.48
CA GLY A 137 7.94 13.72 -36.44
C GLY A 137 8.18 14.31 -35.05
N ASP A 138 8.66 15.56 -34.96
CA ASP A 138 8.87 16.20 -33.66
C ASP A 138 7.54 16.32 -32.88
N ASN A 139 7.61 16.07 -31.57
CA ASN A 139 6.50 16.12 -30.62
C ASN A 139 5.30 15.17 -30.94
N VAL A 140 5.53 13.97 -31.50
CA VAL A 140 4.46 12.95 -31.75
C VAL A 140 3.52 12.80 -30.55
N SER A 141 4.07 12.68 -29.34
CA SER A 141 3.30 12.55 -28.10
C SER A 141 2.32 13.69 -27.83
N GLU A 142 2.71 14.92 -28.16
CA GLU A 142 1.88 16.11 -27.98
C GLU A 142 0.75 16.11 -29.02
N LYS A 143 1.09 15.86 -30.29
CA LYS A 143 0.12 15.75 -31.38
C LYS A 143 -0.90 14.63 -31.12
N PHE A 144 -0.45 13.47 -30.67
CA PHE A 144 -1.32 12.36 -30.27
C PHE A 144 -2.28 12.79 -29.15
N ARG A 145 -1.78 13.41 -28.07
CA ARG A 145 -2.61 13.88 -26.94
C ARG A 145 -3.65 14.92 -27.36
N PHE A 146 -3.27 15.90 -28.18
CA PHE A 146 -4.20 16.89 -28.70
C PHE A 146 -5.23 16.28 -29.64
N SER A 147 -4.83 15.46 -30.61
CA SER A 147 -5.75 14.78 -31.54
C SER A 147 -6.73 13.87 -30.81
N SER A 148 -6.26 13.17 -29.77
CA SER A 148 -7.08 12.29 -28.94
C SER A 148 -7.94 13.01 -27.91
N GLY A 149 -7.73 14.30 -27.66
CA GLY A 149 -8.46 15.04 -26.62
C GLY A 149 -8.13 14.59 -25.19
N LEU A 150 -7.04 13.82 -25.02
CA LEU A 150 -6.59 13.31 -23.72
C LEU A 150 -6.08 14.43 -22.80
N SER A 151 -5.71 15.60 -23.34
CA SER A 151 -5.35 16.78 -22.54
C SER A 151 -6.48 17.26 -21.63
N TYR A 152 -7.74 16.96 -21.97
CA TYR A 152 -8.90 17.33 -21.14
C TYR A 152 -9.29 16.25 -20.11
N VAL A 153 -8.44 15.23 -19.93
CA VAL A 153 -8.64 14.14 -18.98
C VAL A 153 -7.55 14.23 -17.93
N GLU A 154 -7.95 14.18 -16.66
CA GLU A 154 -7.01 14.13 -15.56
C GLU A 154 -6.85 12.69 -15.07
N PHE A 155 -5.59 12.27 -14.95
CA PHE A 155 -5.24 10.88 -14.64
C PHE A 155 -4.84 10.77 -13.17
N PHE A 156 -5.43 9.79 -12.49
CA PHE A 156 -5.00 9.36 -11.15
C PHE A 156 -4.30 8.01 -11.26
N TYR A 157 -3.18 7.87 -10.58
CA TYR A 157 -2.51 6.58 -10.42
C TYR A 157 -2.27 6.28 -8.95
N TYR A 158 -2.84 5.18 -8.48
CA TYR A 158 -2.67 4.67 -7.13
C TYR A 158 -2.03 3.28 -7.16
N ASN A 159 -0.91 3.13 -6.45
CA ASN A 159 -0.33 1.85 -6.08
C ASN A 159 0.05 1.90 -4.58
N PHE A 160 -0.40 0.90 -3.83
CA PHE A 160 -0.10 0.79 -2.40
C PHE A 160 1.33 0.32 -2.14
N PHE A 161 1.89 -0.53 -3.01
CA PHE A 161 3.19 -1.15 -2.81
C PHE A 161 4.34 -0.16 -3.00
N LEU A 162 5.41 -0.41 -2.25
CA LEU A 162 6.68 0.27 -2.43
C LEU A 162 7.40 -0.34 -3.64
N ASP A 163 7.35 0.34 -4.78
CA ASP A 163 8.19 0.08 -5.93
C ASP A 163 9.45 0.98 -5.91
N TYR A 164 10.63 0.38 -6.09
CA TYR A 164 11.90 1.12 -6.10
C TYR A 164 12.14 1.89 -7.41
N LYS A 165 11.08 2.13 -8.19
CA LYS A 165 11.14 2.92 -9.41
C LYS A 165 11.11 4.38 -9.02
N PHE A 166 12.13 5.13 -9.41
CA PHE A 166 12.19 6.58 -9.20
C PHE A 166 11.25 7.30 -10.19
N ASP A 167 9.95 7.14 -10.02
CA ASP A 167 8.97 7.93 -10.77
C ASP A 167 8.57 9.16 -9.95
N ILE A 168 9.39 10.21 -10.08
CA ILE A 168 9.36 11.42 -9.25
C ILE A 168 8.41 12.50 -9.86
N ALA A 169 7.82 12.26 -11.04
CA ALA A 169 7.12 13.30 -11.78
C ALA A 169 5.59 13.18 -11.68
N ASN A 170 4.97 13.97 -10.78
CA ASN A 170 3.62 14.47 -11.06
C ASN A 170 3.71 15.43 -12.25
N TRP A 171 3.06 15.05 -13.36
CA TRP A 171 2.91 15.87 -14.57
C TRP A 171 1.62 16.70 -14.46
N ALA A 172 1.45 17.74 -15.28
CA ALA A 172 0.29 18.64 -15.19
C ALA A 172 -1.07 17.89 -15.22
N GLY A 173 -1.19 16.82 -16.01
CA GLY A 173 -2.37 15.98 -16.11
C GLY A 173 -2.31 14.64 -15.35
N LEU A 174 -1.29 14.40 -14.51
CA LEU A 174 -1.13 13.17 -13.73
C LEU A 174 -0.98 13.46 -12.23
N LYS A 175 -1.94 12.96 -11.45
CA LYS A 175 -1.87 12.87 -9.99
C LYS A 175 -1.42 11.46 -9.59
N ASN A 176 -0.13 11.29 -9.36
CA ASN A 176 0.41 10.02 -8.87
C ASN A 176 0.45 10.01 -7.34
N ILE A 177 -0.50 9.30 -6.74
CA ILE A 177 -0.69 9.16 -5.29
C ILE A 177 -0.19 7.81 -4.76
N SER A 178 0.75 7.19 -5.48
CA SER A 178 1.36 5.93 -5.08
C SER A 178 2.32 6.11 -3.90
N THR A 179 2.46 5.06 -3.08
CA THR A 179 3.27 5.11 -1.85
C THR A 179 4.72 5.52 -2.13
N SER A 180 5.34 4.98 -3.18
CA SER A 180 6.73 5.32 -3.57
C SER A 180 6.90 6.77 -4.01
N THR A 181 5.90 7.32 -4.72
CA THR A 181 5.91 8.72 -5.16
C THR A 181 5.78 9.65 -3.98
N LEU A 182 4.84 9.39 -3.06
CA LEU A 182 4.66 10.18 -1.83
C LEU A 182 5.90 10.12 -0.93
N LEU A 183 6.56 8.96 -0.84
CA LEU A 183 7.81 8.80 -0.09
C LEU A 183 8.93 9.71 -0.63
N CYS A 184 9.02 9.87 -1.95
CA CYS A 184 10.06 10.66 -2.60
C CYS A 184 9.72 12.16 -2.76
N GLN A 185 8.47 12.56 -2.54
CA GLN A 185 7.98 13.92 -2.77
C GLN A 185 8.76 15.02 -2.02
N PRO A 186 9.13 14.87 -0.72
CA PRO A 186 9.88 15.90 0.00
C PRO A 186 11.23 16.24 -0.66
N ARG A 187 11.89 15.24 -1.26
CA ARG A 187 13.18 15.42 -1.96
C ARG A 187 13.00 16.28 -3.21
N LYS A 188 11.90 16.09 -3.96
CA LYS A 188 11.58 16.90 -5.15
C LYS A 188 11.38 18.36 -4.77
N SER A 189 10.54 18.64 -3.77
CA SER A 189 10.29 20.00 -3.31
C SER A 189 11.58 20.71 -2.89
N ALA A 190 12.48 20.01 -2.18
CA ALA A 190 13.79 20.55 -1.80
C ALA A 190 14.72 20.82 -3.02
N ILE A 191 14.66 19.98 -4.06
CA ILE A 191 15.42 20.18 -5.31
C ILE A 191 14.85 21.35 -6.13
N GLU A 192 13.53 21.48 -6.23
CA GLU A 192 12.86 22.55 -6.97
C GLU A 192 13.04 23.91 -6.30
N GLU A 193 12.94 23.99 -4.97
CA GLU A 193 13.22 25.22 -4.21
C GLU A 193 14.67 25.72 -4.41
N ARG A 194 15.64 24.82 -4.62
CA ARG A 194 17.05 25.17 -4.90
C ARG A 194 17.26 25.88 -6.23
N TRP A 195 16.40 25.66 -7.23
CA TRP A 195 16.46 26.43 -8.47
C TRP A 195 16.01 27.89 -8.27
N GLY A 196 15.34 28.20 -7.14
CA GLY A 196 14.92 29.54 -6.76
C GLY A 196 15.83 30.26 -5.75
N LYS A 197 16.44 29.58 -4.76
CA LYS A 197 17.30 30.20 -3.73
C LYS A 197 18.40 29.27 -3.19
N HIS A 198 19.58 29.83 -2.90
CA HIS A 198 20.68 29.14 -2.23
C HIS A 198 20.36 28.72 -0.79
N GLY A 199 20.65 27.45 -0.47
CA GLY A 199 21.09 27.03 0.86
C GLY A 199 20.06 26.38 1.79
N ILE A 200 19.77 25.07 1.59
CA ILE A 200 19.45 24.13 2.67
C ILE A 200 20.17 22.80 2.39
N ASP A 201 20.73 22.21 3.45
CA ASP A 201 21.64 21.07 3.45
C ASP A 201 20.92 19.76 3.04
N ASN A 202 21.35 19.15 1.92
CA ASN A 202 20.68 17.99 1.31
C ASN A 202 20.82 16.68 2.10
N LYS A 203 21.67 16.64 3.13
CA LYS A 203 21.96 15.42 3.88
C LYS A 203 20.92 15.07 4.95
N GLU A 204 20.18 16.06 5.48
CA GLU A 204 19.14 15.80 6.50
C GLU A 204 17.79 15.41 5.87
N ALA A 205 17.47 15.88 4.66
CA ALA A 205 16.20 15.56 4.01
C ALA A 205 16.09 14.07 3.60
N SER A 206 17.20 13.43 3.21
CA SER A 206 17.20 12.03 2.76
C SER A 206 17.13 11.01 3.90
N SER A 207 17.42 11.40 5.15
CA SER A 207 17.42 10.48 6.30
C SER A 207 16.02 10.25 6.90
N PHE A 208 14.99 10.96 6.45
CA PHE A 208 13.68 10.98 7.11
C PHE A 208 12.47 10.73 6.20
N ASP A 209 12.65 10.23 4.97
CA ASP A 209 11.53 10.07 4.01
C ASP A 209 10.35 9.29 4.60
N LEU A 210 10.62 8.19 5.34
CA LEU A 210 9.56 7.40 5.96
C LEU A 210 8.77 8.21 7.00
N ALA A 211 9.46 9.04 7.79
CA ALA A 211 8.81 9.89 8.77
C ALA A 211 7.97 10.99 8.10
N PHE A 212 8.46 11.55 6.99
CA PHE A 212 7.67 12.48 6.18
C PHE A 212 6.42 11.82 5.61
N LEU A 213 6.54 10.63 5.01
CA LEU A 213 5.39 9.88 4.49
C LEU A 213 4.37 9.60 5.60
N MET A 214 4.80 9.11 6.76
CA MET A 214 3.90 8.83 7.89
C MET A 214 3.16 10.10 8.34
N ASN A 215 3.85 11.23 8.43
CA ASN A 215 3.25 12.50 8.83
C ASN A 215 2.27 13.03 7.78
N ASP A 216 2.62 12.92 6.51
CA ASP A 216 1.79 13.31 5.37
C ASP A 216 0.50 12.48 5.31
N GLU A 217 0.60 11.16 5.46
CA GLU A 217 -0.55 10.24 5.56
C GLU A 217 -1.48 10.59 6.73
N LEU A 218 -0.91 10.91 7.91
CA LEU A 218 -1.70 11.33 9.07
C LEU A 218 -2.38 12.66 8.84
N SER A 219 -1.70 13.64 8.24
CA SER A 219 -2.27 14.94 7.89
C SER A 219 -3.47 14.78 6.95
N LYS A 220 -3.30 14.01 5.87
CA LYS A 220 -4.38 13.67 4.92
C LYS A 220 -5.55 12.95 5.60
N ALA A 221 -5.25 12.00 6.49
CA ALA A 221 -6.28 11.28 7.23
C ALA A 221 -7.09 12.23 8.13
N ILE A 222 -6.42 13.11 8.88
CA ILE A 222 -7.08 14.12 9.72
C ILE A 222 -7.97 15.01 8.86
N GLN A 223 -7.49 15.50 7.71
CA GLN A 223 -8.27 16.32 6.77
C GLN A 223 -9.59 15.65 6.37
N LEU A 224 -9.54 14.36 5.99
CA LEU A 224 -10.75 13.60 5.66
C LEU A 224 -11.66 13.41 6.88
N ILE A 225 -11.11 13.06 8.04
CA ILE A 225 -11.89 12.78 9.27
C ILE A 225 -12.64 14.02 9.77
N ILE A 226 -12.05 15.21 9.68
CA ILE A 226 -12.68 16.45 10.18
C ILE A 226 -13.67 17.06 9.18
N SER A 227 -13.61 16.62 7.91
CA SER A 227 -14.47 17.10 6.83
C SER A 227 -15.90 16.56 6.89
N ASP A 228 -16.80 17.15 6.09
CA ASP A 228 -18.14 16.61 5.85
C ASP A 228 -18.12 15.29 5.07
N ASN A 229 -17.02 14.98 4.36
CA ASN A 229 -16.81 13.72 3.64
C ASN A 229 -16.49 12.54 4.57
N LYS A 230 -16.30 12.75 5.88
CA LYS A 230 -16.11 11.66 6.85
C LYS A 230 -17.24 10.64 6.86
N LYS A 231 -18.46 11.04 6.45
CA LYS A 231 -19.62 10.16 6.29
C LYS A 231 -19.43 9.06 5.23
N LEU A 232 -18.45 9.23 4.34
CA LEU A 232 -18.09 8.24 3.32
C LEU A 232 -17.19 7.12 3.86
N ILE A 233 -16.67 7.26 5.10
CA ILE A 233 -15.84 6.24 5.73
C ILE A 233 -16.73 5.05 6.13
N PRO A 234 -16.46 3.82 5.63
CA PRO A 234 -17.35 2.68 5.82
C PRO A 234 -17.17 1.98 7.19
N PHE A 235 -16.55 2.65 8.16
CA PHE A 235 -16.27 2.12 9.49
C PHE A 235 -16.25 3.24 10.53
N ALA A 236 -16.14 2.87 11.81
CA ALA A 236 -16.11 3.82 12.92
C ALA A 236 -14.98 4.85 12.74
N ILE A 237 -15.36 6.13 12.69
CA ILE A 237 -14.43 7.25 12.53
C ILE A 237 -13.60 7.37 13.82
N PRO A 238 -12.26 7.44 13.75
CA PRO A 238 -11.46 7.68 14.94
C PRO A 238 -11.68 9.11 15.45
N GLU A 239 -12.05 9.25 16.71
CA GLU A 239 -12.26 10.56 17.34
C GLU A 239 -10.98 11.16 17.92
N ILE A 240 -9.95 10.33 18.13
CA ILE A 240 -8.72 10.69 18.82
C ILE A 240 -7.52 10.09 18.09
N LEU A 241 -6.51 10.92 17.83
CA LEU A 241 -5.17 10.46 17.48
C LEU A 241 -4.33 10.35 18.75
N TYR A 242 -3.77 9.18 19.02
CA TYR A 242 -2.88 8.97 20.17
C TYR A 242 -1.44 9.27 19.78
N ILE A 243 -0.80 10.14 20.56
CA ILE A 243 0.62 10.49 20.42
C ILE A 243 1.36 9.83 21.60
N THR A 244 2.10 8.78 21.30
CA THR A 244 2.86 8.00 22.28
C THR A 244 4.26 8.56 22.40
N ILE A 245 4.70 8.81 23.63
CA ILE A 245 6.08 9.16 23.93
C ILE A 245 6.88 7.86 23.99
N SER A 246 7.82 7.70 23.07
CA SER A 246 8.65 6.50 22.99
C SER A 246 9.70 6.49 24.10
N GLU A 247 9.89 5.30 24.69
CA GLU A 247 10.96 5.01 25.65
C GLU A 247 12.10 4.18 25.04
N THR A 248 12.06 3.90 23.73
CA THR A 248 13.02 3.00 23.07
C THR A 248 14.45 3.48 23.19
N ASP A 249 14.67 4.81 23.18
CA ASP A 249 16.00 5.40 23.28
C ASP A 249 16.69 5.11 24.64
N LYS A 250 15.92 4.80 25.70
CA LYS A 250 16.49 4.36 26.98
C LYS A 250 17.33 3.09 26.84
N ILE A 251 17.01 2.23 25.88
CA ILE A 251 17.70 0.93 25.67
C ILE A 251 19.17 1.15 25.31
N TYR A 252 19.53 2.23 24.61
CA TYR A 252 20.92 2.53 24.24
C TYR A 252 21.82 2.79 25.46
N PHE A 253 21.23 3.18 26.59
CA PHE A 253 21.98 3.55 27.80
C PHE A 253 21.81 2.54 28.94
N LYS A 254 20.96 1.50 28.77
CA LYS A 254 20.83 0.42 29.76
C LYS A 254 22.12 -0.38 29.85
N LEU A 255 22.61 -0.58 31.07
CA LEU A 255 23.70 -1.50 31.36
C LEU A 255 23.11 -2.92 31.49
N ASN A 256 23.45 -3.82 30.56
CA ASN A 256 23.22 -5.26 30.75
C ASN A 256 24.41 -5.84 31.51
N ASP A 257 24.15 -6.70 32.51
CA ASP A 257 25.16 -7.22 33.44
C ASP A 257 26.31 -8.00 32.77
N ASP A 258 26.17 -8.50 31.54
CA ASP A 258 27.12 -9.47 30.97
C ASP A 258 27.90 -9.06 29.71
N SER A 259 27.71 -7.88 29.11
CA SER A 259 28.67 -7.39 28.10
C SER A 259 28.49 -5.91 27.74
N LYS A 260 29.62 -5.17 27.79
CA LYS A 260 29.79 -3.71 27.60
C LYS A 260 29.70 -2.84 28.86
N SER A 261 30.29 -3.30 29.96
CA SER A 261 30.95 -2.37 30.88
C SER A 261 32.12 -1.72 30.13
N ASN A 262 32.05 -0.41 29.84
CA ASN A 262 33.17 0.55 29.72
C ASN A 262 32.90 1.75 28.78
N GLN A 263 31.69 2.33 28.80
CA GLN A 263 31.56 3.74 28.42
C GLN A 263 31.15 4.57 29.64
N PRO A 264 32.02 5.46 30.16
CA PRO A 264 31.71 6.29 31.33
C PRO A 264 30.48 7.19 31.11
N LEU A 265 30.14 7.45 29.85
CA LEU A 265 28.95 8.19 29.47
C LEU A 265 27.64 7.40 29.69
N ASN A 266 27.57 6.12 29.29
CA ASN A 266 26.34 5.32 29.48
C ASN A 266 25.96 5.25 30.95
N LYS A 267 26.96 5.07 31.83
CA LYS A 267 26.76 5.14 33.28
C LYS A 267 26.23 6.50 33.74
N LYS A 268 26.82 7.61 33.26
CA LYS A 268 26.32 8.97 33.58
C LYS A 268 24.87 9.18 33.15
N VAL A 269 24.49 8.71 31.96
CA VAL A 269 23.11 8.84 31.46
C VAL A 269 22.16 7.95 32.25
N ASP A 270 22.55 6.71 32.58
CA ASP A 270 21.74 5.81 33.41
C ASP A 270 21.53 6.36 34.83
N ASP A 271 22.57 6.92 35.45
CA ASP A 271 22.48 7.57 36.77
C ASP A 271 21.55 8.80 36.71
N LEU A 272 21.69 9.66 35.68
CA LEU A 272 20.78 10.77 35.42
C LEU A 272 19.33 10.29 35.27
N LEU A 273 19.08 9.22 34.50
CA LEU A 273 17.73 8.70 34.30
C LEU A 273 17.09 8.19 35.59
N LYS A 274 17.87 7.61 36.51
CA LYS A 274 17.38 7.20 37.83
C LYS A 274 16.98 8.41 38.68
N GLU A 275 17.79 9.48 38.67
CA GLU A 275 17.47 10.72 39.39
C GLU A 275 16.21 11.39 38.83
N LEU A 276 16.14 11.55 37.50
CA LEU A 276 14.97 12.14 36.82
C LEU A 276 13.71 11.32 37.06
N LYS A 277 13.81 9.98 37.04
CA LYS A 277 12.68 9.09 37.35
C LYS A 277 12.19 9.30 38.78
N THR A 278 13.11 9.39 39.75
CA THR A 278 12.74 9.59 41.16
C THR A 278 11.99 10.90 41.37
N VAL A 279 12.39 11.97 40.69
CA VAL A 279 11.65 13.24 40.72
C VAL A 279 10.30 13.10 40.03
N ASN A 280 10.26 12.47 38.86
CA ASN A 280 9.04 12.33 38.07
C ASN A 280 7.96 11.47 38.75
N ASP A 281 8.35 10.40 39.43
CA ASP A 281 7.43 9.49 40.12
C ASP A 281 6.64 10.20 41.25
N ASN A 282 7.14 11.35 41.75
CA ASN A 282 6.46 12.18 42.75
C ASN A 282 5.51 13.24 42.15
N CYS A 283 5.52 13.43 40.83
CA CYS A 283 4.66 14.39 40.14
C CYS A 283 3.26 13.81 39.88
N LYS A 284 2.29 14.68 39.54
CA LYS A 284 0.97 14.24 39.06
C LYS A 284 1.07 13.59 37.68
N SER A 285 0.10 12.76 37.31
CA SER A 285 0.14 12.03 36.04
C SER A 285 0.26 12.94 34.81
N GLU A 286 -0.38 14.11 34.79
CA GLU A 286 -0.27 15.06 33.68
C GLU A 286 1.16 15.64 33.55
N GLU A 287 1.75 16.00 34.70
CA GLU A 287 3.12 16.49 34.77
C GLU A 287 4.13 15.39 34.41
N GLN A 288 3.83 14.14 34.77
CA GLN A 288 4.63 12.99 34.38
C GLN A 288 4.71 12.81 32.86
N VAL A 289 3.61 13.03 32.15
CA VAL A 289 3.58 12.96 30.68
C VAL A 289 4.47 14.04 30.06
N LEU A 290 4.39 15.29 30.55
CA LEU A 290 5.26 16.38 30.10
C LEU A 290 6.73 16.09 30.40
N ASN A 291 7.04 15.63 31.61
CA ASN A 291 8.40 15.26 32.01
C ASN A 291 8.95 14.12 31.15
N ASN A 292 8.15 13.10 30.85
CA ASN A 292 8.54 12.01 29.96
C ASN A 292 8.85 12.52 28.55
N LEU A 293 8.06 13.48 28.03
CA LEU A 293 8.36 14.13 26.76
C LEU A 293 9.71 14.85 26.79
N TYR A 294 9.98 15.64 27.83
CA TYR A 294 11.24 16.38 27.98
C TYR A 294 12.45 15.44 28.07
N ILE A 295 12.32 14.35 28.82
CA ILE A 295 13.34 13.30 28.93
C ILE A 295 13.57 12.65 27.56
N SER A 296 12.52 12.30 26.83
CA SER A 296 12.66 11.66 25.52
C SER A 296 13.29 12.59 24.47
N ILE A 297 13.02 13.89 24.49
CA ILE A 297 13.73 14.88 23.64
C ILE A 297 15.23 14.89 23.95
N LEU A 298 15.61 14.91 25.22
CA LEU A 298 17.02 14.87 25.64
C LEU A 298 17.68 13.56 25.20
N LEU A 299 17.04 12.41 25.45
CA LEU A 299 17.57 11.11 25.07
C LEU A 299 17.75 10.97 23.56
N ASN A 300 16.78 11.42 22.78
CA ASN A 300 16.85 11.39 21.32
C ASN A 300 18.05 12.18 20.78
N PHE A 301 18.31 13.35 21.37
CA PHE A 301 19.51 14.13 21.09
C PHE A 301 20.78 13.35 21.45
N LEU A 302 20.88 12.82 22.68
CA LEU A 302 22.06 12.09 23.15
C LEU A 302 22.32 10.85 22.27
N VAL A 303 21.30 10.07 21.93
CA VAL A 303 21.43 8.91 21.04
C VAL A 303 21.99 9.34 19.68
N THR A 304 21.42 10.39 19.08
CA THR A 304 21.87 10.92 17.79
C THR A 304 23.33 11.39 17.84
N GLN A 305 23.73 12.07 18.92
CA GLN A 305 25.10 12.56 19.08
C GLN A 305 26.11 11.44 19.34
N PHE A 306 25.79 10.46 20.19
CA PHE A 306 26.78 9.50 20.65
C PHE A 306 26.88 8.23 19.81
N TYR A 307 25.78 7.81 19.18
CA TYR A 307 25.75 6.56 18.41
C TYR A 307 25.80 6.78 16.91
N TYR A 308 25.44 7.97 16.45
CA TYR A 308 25.29 8.24 15.01
C TYR A 308 26.11 9.41 14.49
N SER A 309 26.70 10.24 15.37
CA SER A 309 27.61 11.32 14.94
C SER A 309 29.07 10.84 14.96
N SER A 310 29.90 11.45 14.11
CA SER A 310 31.32 11.05 13.95
C SER A 310 32.09 11.13 15.29
N PRO A 311 32.96 10.16 15.61
CA PRO A 311 33.74 10.11 16.87
C PRO A 311 34.68 11.31 17.09
N VAL A 312 34.80 12.21 16.12
CA VAL A 312 35.58 13.46 16.21
C VAL A 312 34.95 14.45 17.21
N VAL A 313 33.65 14.32 17.52
CA VAL A 313 32.95 15.14 18.53
C VAL A 313 33.16 14.57 19.94
N ASN A 314 34.39 14.63 20.45
CA ASN A 314 34.67 14.39 21.87
C ASN A 314 34.21 15.60 22.69
N PHE A 315 32.90 15.74 22.88
CA PHE A 315 32.31 16.76 23.74
C PHE A 315 31.67 16.11 24.98
N ASN A 316 32.08 16.55 26.17
CA ASN A 316 31.51 16.10 27.44
C ASN A 316 30.37 17.04 27.81
N PHE A 317 29.12 16.60 27.62
CA PHE A 317 27.96 17.38 28.01
C PHE A 317 27.81 17.43 29.53
N ASP A 318 27.43 18.60 30.04
CA ASP A 318 27.05 18.77 31.44
C ASP A 318 25.66 18.17 31.66
N LEU A 319 25.65 16.94 32.20
CA LEU A 319 24.45 16.18 32.55
C LEU A 319 24.16 16.23 34.05
N SER A 320 24.71 17.21 34.78
CA SER A 320 24.46 17.34 36.21
C SER A 320 23.06 17.87 36.48
N PHE A 321 22.15 16.94 36.81
CA PHE A 321 20.84 17.30 37.32
C PHE A 321 20.93 17.57 38.83
N LYS A 322 20.18 18.56 39.29
CA LYS A 322 20.08 18.89 40.70
C LYS A 322 18.61 18.86 41.07
N GLY A 323 18.22 17.98 41.99
CA GLY A 323 16.81 17.69 42.31
C GLY A 323 15.95 18.84 42.85
N TYR A 324 16.50 20.05 42.99
CA TYR A 324 15.75 21.27 43.30
C TYR A 324 15.29 22.05 42.06
N ILE A 325 15.71 21.66 40.86
CA ILE A 325 15.31 22.26 39.58
C ILE A 325 14.29 21.33 38.92
N SER A 326 13.28 21.88 38.23
CA SER A 326 12.32 21.06 37.47
C SER A 326 12.99 20.38 36.27
N ILE A 327 12.45 19.23 35.84
CA ILE A 327 12.96 18.49 34.67
C ILE A 327 12.91 19.38 33.41
N LYS A 328 11.84 20.18 33.27
CA LYS A 328 11.70 21.19 32.21
C LYS A 328 12.86 22.18 32.20
N GLU A 329 13.13 22.84 33.32
CA GLU A 329 14.19 23.84 33.43
C GLU A 329 15.56 23.23 33.16
N PHE A 330 15.80 22.00 33.64
CA PHE A 330 17.02 21.26 33.33
C PHE A 330 17.18 21.07 31.81
N VAL A 331 16.17 20.54 31.12
CA VAL A 331 16.21 20.31 29.66
C VAL A 331 16.35 21.62 28.89
N LEU A 332 15.60 22.66 29.24
CA LEU A 332 15.72 23.98 28.61
C LEU A 332 17.10 24.60 28.83
N SER A 333 17.67 24.48 30.04
CA SER A 333 19.02 24.97 30.32
C SER A 333 20.08 24.22 29.52
N PHE A 334 19.91 22.91 29.33
CA PHE A 334 20.78 22.06 28.52
C PHE A 334 20.81 22.55 27.07
N PHE A 335 19.65 22.65 26.42
CA PHE A 335 19.56 23.08 25.02
C PHE A 335 19.93 24.56 24.83
N ASN A 336 19.68 25.45 25.81
CA ASN A 336 20.14 26.83 25.73
C ASN A 336 21.68 26.93 25.78
N LYS A 337 22.35 26.13 26.62
CA LYS A 337 23.83 26.06 26.64
C LYS A 337 24.41 25.57 25.30
N LEU A 338 23.68 24.75 24.54
CA LEU A 338 24.12 24.28 23.22
C LEU A 338 24.32 25.42 22.20
N LYS A 339 23.55 26.52 22.30
CA LYS A 339 23.66 27.67 21.38
C LYS A 339 25.06 28.26 21.31
N THR A 340 25.77 28.27 22.44
CA THR A 340 27.12 28.85 22.57
C THR A 340 28.21 27.78 22.58
N THR A 341 27.85 26.52 22.36
CA THR A 341 28.77 25.38 22.46
C THR A 341 29.56 25.22 21.17
N LYS A 342 30.90 25.27 21.28
CA LYS A 342 31.82 25.04 20.16
C LYS A 342 32.29 23.58 20.13
N VAL A 343 32.29 22.99 18.94
CA VAL A 343 32.69 21.59 18.70
C VAL A 343 34.11 21.56 18.15
N LYS A 344 34.95 20.64 18.65
CA LYS A 344 36.31 20.43 18.14
C LYS A 344 36.25 19.63 16.83
N LEU A 345 36.75 20.20 15.74
CA LEU A 345 36.94 19.51 14.46
C LEU A 345 38.34 18.90 14.35
N SER A 346 39.34 19.52 14.98
CA SER A 346 40.73 19.06 15.04
C SER A 346 41.40 19.51 16.35
N LYS A 347 42.70 19.21 16.55
CA LYS A 347 43.44 19.64 17.75
C LYS A 347 43.49 21.17 17.91
N SER A 348 43.28 21.95 16.85
CA SER A 348 43.45 23.41 16.82
C SER A 348 42.21 24.19 16.37
N GLU A 349 41.16 23.54 15.87
CA GLU A 349 39.97 24.22 15.35
C GLU A 349 38.70 23.82 16.11
N THR A 350 37.98 24.84 16.58
CA THR A 350 36.63 24.71 17.13
C THR A 350 35.66 25.51 16.29
N VAL A 351 34.56 24.90 15.87
CA VAL A 351 33.52 25.56 15.07
C VAL A 351 32.20 25.45 15.81
N GLU A 352 31.34 26.45 15.62
CA GLU A 352 29.97 26.40 16.11
C GLU A 352 29.16 25.39 15.29
N SER A 353 28.43 24.51 15.98
CA SER A 353 27.58 23.54 15.30
C SER A 353 26.24 24.20 14.96
N GLU A 354 25.97 24.38 13.66
CA GLU A 354 24.68 24.91 13.19
C GLU A 354 23.50 24.10 13.73
N ASN A 355 23.64 22.78 13.83
CA ASN A 355 22.61 21.91 14.41
C ASN A 355 22.40 22.18 15.92
N PHE A 356 23.45 22.49 16.68
CA PHE A 356 23.30 22.84 18.10
C PHE A 356 22.59 24.18 18.30
N ILE A 357 22.91 25.18 17.47
CA ILE A 357 22.21 26.46 17.46
C ILE A 357 20.74 26.24 17.11
N ARG A 358 20.48 25.46 16.05
CA ARG A 358 19.13 25.08 15.60
C ARG A 358 18.32 24.44 16.73
N LEU A 359 18.84 23.40 17.36
CA LEU A 359 18.16 22.70 18.45
C LEU A 359 17.96 23.59 19.68
N GLY A 360 18.94 24.45 20.02
CA GLY A 360 18.79 25.42 21.08
C GLY A 360 17.65 26.42 20.85
N ILE A 361 17.30 26.72 19.60
CA ILE A 361 16.17 27.60 19.24
C ILE A 361 14.85 26.81 19.22
N TYR A 362 14.81 25.67 18.50
CA TYR A 362 13.57 24.97 18.22
C TYR A 362 13.07 24.08 19.37
N VAL A 363 13.93 23.56 20.24
CA VAL A 363 13.49 22.77 21.41
C VAL A 363 12.67 23.61 22.39
N PRO A 364 13.12 24.81 22.82
CA PRO A 364 12.28 25.70 23.63
C PRO A 364 10.96 26.07 22.97
N GLN A 365 10.98 26.40 21.66
CA GLN A 365 9.76 26.72 20.90
C GLN A 365 8.78 25.54 20.86
N PHE A 366 9.27 24.32 20.66
CA PHE A 366 8.44 23.11 20.68
C PHE A 366 7.81 22.89 22.07
N ILE A 367 8.60 22.99 23.14
CA ILE A 367 8.10 22.81 24.52
C ILE A 367 7.01 23.85 24.84
N GLU A 368 7.26 25.13 24.54
CA GLU A 368 6.28 26.20 24.74
C GLU A 368 4.98 25.95 23.96
N GLN A 369 5.11 25.50 22.70
CA GLN A 369 3.95 25.19 21.87
C GLN A 369 3.15 24.00 22.41
N VAL A 370 3.81 22.95 22.93
CA VAL A 370 3.13 21.81 23.54
C VAL A 370 2.39 22.22 24.80
N GLU A 371 3.02 23.00 25.69
CA GLU A 371 2.35 23.50 26.90
C GLU A 371 1.16 24.38 26.56
N LYS A 372 1.28 25.22 25.52
CA LYS A 372 0.17 26.01 25.00
C LYS A 372 -0.97 25.11 24.50
N PHE A 373 -0.67 24.07 23.73
CA PHE A 373 -1.68 23.12 23.25
C PHE A 373 -2.37 22.35 24.38
N VAL A 374 -1.63 22.00 25.44
CA VAL A 374 -2.22 21.40 26.63
C VAL A 374 -3.14 22.40 27.34
N PHE A 375 -2.68 23.63 27.54
CA PHE A 375 -3.46 24.69 28.18
C PHE A 375 -4.75 25.04 27.42
N GLU A 376 -4.68 25.07 26.09
CA GLU A 376 -5.82 25.35 25.20
C GLU A 376 -6.73 24.12 25.00
N GLY A 377 -6.37 22.95 25.52
CA GLY A 377 -7.14 21.71 25.38
C GLY A 377 -7.05 21.06 23.99
N VAL A 378 -6.10 21.48 23.15
CA VAL A 378 -5.78 20.86 21.87
C VAL A 378 -5.16 19.48 22.08
N LEU A 379 -4.25 19.37 23.06
CA LEU A 379 -3.69 18.10 23.51
C LEU A 379 -4.24 17.78 24.91
N THR A 380 -4.79 16.59 25.07
CA THR A 380 -5.30 16.10 26.36
C THR A 380 -4.52 14.89 26.84
N PHE A 381 -4.59 14.59 28.13
CA PHE A 381 -3.91 13.45 28.74
C PHE A 381 -4.78 12.19 28.73
N HIS A 382 -4.15 11.03 28.59
CA HIS A 382 -4.85 9.75 28.75
C HIS A 382 -5.05 9.42 30.23
N PRO A 383 -6.28 9.05 30.67
CA PRO A 383 -6.50 8.63 32.05
C PRO A 383 -5.65 7.41 32.44
N GLY A 384 -4.85 7.52 33.50
CA GLY A 384 -4.07 6.40 34.04
C GLY A 384 -2.88 5.96 33.17
N LYS A 385 -2.45 6.75 32.18
CA LYS A 385 -1.25 6.46 31.39
C LYS A 385 -0.34 7.69 31.30
N ILE A 386 0.95 7.48 31.49
CA ILE A 386 1.94 8.56 31.65
C ILE A 386 2.80 8.84 30.41
N ASN A 387 2.53 8.15 29.30
CA ASN A 387 3.34 8.22 28.07
C ASN A 387 2.50 8.58 26.83
N TYR A 388 1.35 9.24 27.02
CA TYR A 388 0.44 9.52 25.90
C TYR A 388 -0.17 10.92 26.00
N PHE A 389 -0.13 11.63 24.88
CA PHE A 389 -1.09 12.68 24.58
C PHE A 389 -2.19 12.12 23.68
N MET A 390 -3.33 12.78 23.73
CA MET A 390 -4.48 12.56 22.87
C MET A 390 -4.74 13.86 22.13
N LEU A 391 -4.88 13.78 20.81
CA LEU A 391 -5.34 14.87 19.96
C LEU A 391 -6.78 14.57 19.53
N PRO A 392 -7.80 15.21 20.14
CA PRO A 392 -9.18 15.07 19.70
C PRO A 392 -9.38 15.64 18.28
N MET A 393 -10.17 14.95 17.45
CA MET A 393 -10.47 15.34 16.07
C MET A 393 -11.47 16.51 16.02
N SER A 394 -10.98 17.71 16.34
CA SER A 394 -11.71 18.97 16.20
C SER A 394 -11.59 19.56 14.80
N GLN A 395 -12.40 20.56 14.45
CA GLN A 395 -12.29 21.27 13.16
C GLN A 395 -10.93 21.95 12.93
N LYS A 396 -10.17 22.24 13.99
CA LYS A 396 -8.83 22.85 13.91
C LYS A 396 -7.70 21.81 13.92
N ALA A 397 -8.02 20.53 14.09
CA ALA A 397 -7.03 19.48 14.31
C ALA A 397 -5.99 19.37 13.18
N ASP A 398 -6.37 19.59 11.91
CA ASP A 398 -5.42 19.60 10.80
C ASP A 398 -4.36 20.71 10.97
N LYS A 399 -4.79 21.95 11.23
CA LYS A 399 -3.87 23.08 11.44
C LYS A 399 -2.99 22.88 12.67
N ASP A 400 -3.58 22.42 13.77
CA ASP A 400 -2.86 22.21 15.02
C ASP A 400 -1.84 21.08 14.89
N PHE A 401 -2.22 19.97 14.25
CA PHE A 401 -1.34 18.85 13.95
C PHE A 401 -0.19 19.25 13.03
N ASN A 402 -0.45 19.98 11.94
CA ASN A 402 0.59 20.46 11.03
C ASN A 402 1.58 21.40 11.76
N THR A 403 1.08 22.26 12.66
CA THR A 403 1.93 23.12 13.50
C THR A 403 2.82 22.28 14.43
N PHE A 404 2.23 21.28 15.10
CA PHE A 404 2.93 20.35 15.99
C PHE A 404 4.04 19.58 15.26
N ILE A 405 3.70 18.94 14.14
CA ILE A 405 4.61 18.11 13.35
C ILE A 405 5.74 18.92 12.74
N ASN A 406 5.47 20.13 12.26
CA ASN A 406 6.51 20.99 11.69
C ASN A 406 7.59 21.36 12.72
N LEU A 407 7.22 21.59 13.98
CA LEU A 407 8.19 21.82 15.05
C LEU A 407 8.88 20.52 15.47
N TYR A 408 8.12 19.42 15.59
CA TYR A 408 8.66 18.09 15.91
C TYR A 408 9.77 17.68 14.92
N MET A 409 9.52 17.83 13.61
CA MET A 409 10.49 17.48 12.56
C MET A 409 11.77 18.32 12.61
N LYS A 410 11.74 19.53 13.19
CA LYS A 410 12.93 20.38 13.35
C LYS A 410 13.81 19.97 14.53
N ILE A 411 13.25 19.28 15.54
CA ILE A 411 13.96 18.89 16.76
C ILE A 411 14.31 17.41 16.83
N LYS A 412 13.59 16.60 16.05
CA LYS A 412 13.81 15.16 15.97
C LYS A 412 15.20 14.86 15.41
N GLY A 413 15.94 14.01 16.13
CA GLY A 413 17.17 13.38 15.69
C GLY A 413 16.91 12.15 14.80
N LEU A 414 17.82 11.19 14.81
CA LEU A 414 17.73 10.03 13.91
C LEU A 414 16.68 8.99 14.34
N THR A 415 16.38 8.90 15.64
CA THR A 415 15.31 8.03 16.15
C THR A 415 13.99 8.79 16.30
N ASN A 416 12.87 8.07 16.39
CA ASN A 416 11.56 8.64 16.67
C ASN A 416 11.29 8.62 18.18
N PHE A 417 11.13 9.79 18.80
CA PHE A 417 10.68 9.85 20.20
C PHE A 417 9.16 10.03 20.36
N LEU A 418 8.43 10.21 19.25
CA LEU A 418 6.98 10.23 19.21
C LEU A 418 6.45 9.22 18.19
N GLU A 419 5.38 8.52 18.54
CA GLU A 419 4.66 7.60 17.66
C GLU A 419 3.18 7.97 17.61
N PHE A 420 2.58 7.91 16.42
CA PHE A 420 1.20 8.33 16.19
C PHE A 420 0.36 7.13 15.81
N ASN A 421 -0.77 6.92 16.50
CA ASN A 421 -1.57 5.71 16.34
C ASN A 421 -3.07 5.96 16.39
N TRP A 422 -3.78 5.40 15.42
CA TRP A 422 -5.25 5.26 15.43
C TRP A 422 -5.65 3.98 16.16
N ARG A 423 -5.70 4.02 17.50
CA ARG A 423 -5.96 2.82 18.33
C ARG A 423 -7.31 2.17 18.11
N SER A 424 -8.29 2.90 17.59
CA SER A 424 -9.62 2.37 17.28
C SER A 424 -9.70 1.64 15.94
N LEU A 425 -8.66 1.72 15.10
CA LEU A 425 -8.67 1.16 13.75
C LEU A 425 -7.82 -0.10 13.65
N SER A 426 -8.39 -1.13 13.02
CA SER A 426 -7.63 -2.29 12.53
C SER A 426 -6.68 -1.91 11.40
N THR A 427 -5.70 -2.75 11.11
CA THR A 427 -4.74 -2.54 10.00
C THR A 427 -5.44 -2.37 8.65
N GLY A 428 -6.46 -3.19 8.34
CA GLY A 428 -7.25 -3.04 7.12
C GLY A 428 -8.00 -1.70 7.05
N GLN A 429 -8.57 -1.23 8.15
CA GLN A 429 -9.23 0.09 8.19
C GLN A 429 -8.23 1.23 8.03
N GLN A 430 -7.04 1.13 8.64
CA GLN A 430 -5.99 2.13 8.48
C GLN A 430 -5.51 2.20 7.02
N SER A 431 -5.29 1.05 6.37
CA SER A 431 -4.94 0.99 4.94
C SER A 431 -6.02 1.60 4.05
N PHE A 432 -7.30 1.32 4.33
CA PHE A 432 -8.41 1.90 3.58
C PHE A 432 -8.58 3.41 3.85
N LEU A 433 -8.35 3.86 5.09
CA LEU A 433 -8.34 5.28 5.44
C LEU A 433 -7.23 6.03 4.67
N SER A 434 -6.04 5.44 4.57
CA SER A 434 -4.94 5.98 3.76
C SER A 434 -5.31 6.05 2.26
N PHE A 435 -5.91 4.99 1.71
CA PHE A 435 -6.45 5.01 0.34
C PHE A 435 -7.42 6.19 0.14
N MET A 436 -8.42 6.33 1.01
CA MET A 436 -9.43 7.38 0.91
C MET A 436 -8.84 8.78 1.10
N SER A 437 -7.95 8.96 2.08
CA SER A 437 -7.39 10.25 2.44
C SER A 437 -6.52 10.82 1.33
N ARG A 438 -5.79 9.98 0.59
CA ARG A 438 -5.01 10.41 -0.59
C ARG A 438 -5.89 11.02 -1.66
N PHE A 439 -6.97 10.35 -2.06
CA PHE A 439 -7.90 10.90 -3.06
C PHE A 439 -8.62 12.16 -2.56
N TYR A 440 -9.03 12.18 -1.29
CA TYR A 440 -9.65 13.36 -0.69
C TYR A 440 -8.70 14.56 -0.73
N HIS A 441 -7.45 14.36 -0.35
CA HIS A 441 -6.43 15.40 -0.38
C HIS A 441 -6.21 15.95 -1.79
N GLU A 442 -6.07 15.08 -2.81
CA GLU A 442 -5.89 15.54 -4.18
C GLU A 442 -7.09 16.34 -4.71
N LYS A 443 -8.32 15.95 -4.34
CA LYS A 443 -9.52 16.69 -4.76
C LYS A 443 -9.61 18.09 -4.15
N HIS A 444 -9.24 18.23 -2.87
CA HIS A 444 -9.57 19.43 -2.09
C HIS A 444 -8.37 20.33 -1.75
N HIS A 445 -7.15 19.80 -1.78
CA HIS A 445 -5.97 20.45 -1.19
C HIS A 445 -4.69 20.44 -2.03
N ALA A 446 -4.65 19.76 -3.19
CA ALA A 446 -3.46 19.79 -4.05
C ALA A 446 -3.12 21.21 -4.55
N ILE A 447 -1.83 21.57 -4.53
CA ILE A 447 -1.32 22.89 -4.91
C ILE A 447 -1.49 23.11 -6.41
N GLY A 448 -2.10 24.24 -6.79
CA GLY A 448 -2.42 24.61 -8.17
C GLY A 448 -3.92 24.56 -8.40
N HIS A 449 -4.61 25.65 -8.04
CA HIS A 449 -6.05 25.84 -8.16
C HIS A 449 -6.53 25.94 -9.62
N ASP A 450 -6.31 24.91 -10.42
CA ASP A 450 -7.22 24.61 -11.51
C ASP A 450 -8.22 23.59 -10.97
N GLN A 451 -9.52 23.84 -11.20
CA GLN A 451 -10.55 22.85 -10.93
C GLN A 451 -10.14 21.55 -11.64
N LEU A 452 -10.19 20.41 -10.92
CA LEU A 452 -9.98 19.10 -11.54
C LEU A 452 -10.75 19.03 -12.85
N ASN A 453 -10.16 18.42 -13.88
CA ASN A 453 -10.85 18.29 -15.15
C ASN A 453 -12.19 17.57 -14.94
N LYS A 454 -13.21 17.95 -15.72
CA LYS A 454 -14.53 17.32 -15.63
C LYS A 454 -14.45 15.79 -15.79
N LYS A 455 -13.43 15.29 -16.50
CA LYS A 455 -13.26 13.88 -16.81
C LYS A 455 -12.03 13.32 -16.10
N LEU A 456 -12.23 12.27 -15.32
CA LEU A 456 -11.18 11.63 -14.53
C LEU A 456 -10.97 10.20 -15.02
N PHE A 457 -9.70 9.82 -15.17
CA PHE A 457 -9.29 8.45 -15.45
C PHE A 457 -8.49 7.93 -14.27
N ILE A 458 -9.09 7.06 -13.45
CA ILE A 458 -8.53 6.62 -12.19
C ILE A 458 -8.03 5.19 -12.33
N MET A 459 -6.71 5.01 -12.16
CA MET A 459 -6.02 3.72 -12.20
C MET A 459 -5.66 3.28 -10.79
N ILE A 460 -6.12 2.10 -10.40
CA ILE A 460 -5.88 1.47 -9.10
C ILE A 460 -5.12 0.18 -9.35
N ASP A 461 -3.80 0.20 -9.14
CA ASP A 461 -2.93 -0.95 -9.32
C ASP A 461 -2.90 -1.81 -8.04
N GLU A 462 -3.37 -3.05 -8.15
CA GLU A 462 -3.42 -4.05 -7.09
C GLU A 462 -4.05 -3.51 -5.79
N GLY A 463 -5.13 -2.74 -5.92
CA GLY A 463 -5.71 -1.97 -4.82
C GLY A 463 -6.24 -2.79 -3.64
N ASP A 464 -6.60 -4.06 -3.86
CA ASP A 464 -7.05 -4.98 -2.82
C ASP A 464 -5.92 -5.83 -2.22
N ALA A 465 -4.69 -5.66 -2.69
CA ALA A 465 -3.57 -6.44 -2.22
C ALA A 465 -3.11 -6.01 -0.82
N GLY A 466 -2.70 -6.96 0.01
CA GLY A 466 -2.29 -6.72 1.41
C GLY A 466 -3.45 -6.60 2.41
N PHE A 467 -4.70 -6.50 1.96
CA PHE A 467 -5.86 -6.55 2.83
C PHE A 467 -6.15 -7.97 3.34
N HIS A 468 -6.71 -8.07 4.55
CA HIS A 468 -7.33 -9.31 5.02
C HIS A 468 -8.46 -9.73 4.07
N PRO A 469 -8.71 -11.04 3.81
CA PRO A 469 -9.72 -11.50 2.84
C PRO A 469 -11.11 -10.84 2.96
N GLU A 470 -11.58 -10.63 4.19
CA GLU A 470 -12.84 -9.93 4.46
C GLU A 470 -12.87 -8.49 3.93
N TRP A 471 -11.73 -7.79 3.96
CA TRP A 471 -11.58 -6.46 3.38
C TRP A 471 -11.39 -6.50 1.86
N GLN A 472 -10.70 -7.52 1.33
CA GLN A 472 -10.59 -7.73 -0.13
C GLN A 472 -11.97 -7.89 -0.78
N LYS A 473 -12.84 -8.69 -0.14
CA LYS A 473 -14.23 -8.87 -0.57
C LYS A 473 -15.04 -7.56 -0.58
N LYS A 474 -14.73 -6.62 0.33
CA LYS A 474 -15.45 -5.34 0.45
C LYS A 474 -14.81 -4.21 -0.35
N PHE A 475 -13.56 -4.38 -0.79
CA PHE A 475 -12.74 -3.32 -1.34
C PHE A 475 -13.36 -2.66 -2.58
N PHE A 476 -13.83 -3.46 -3.56
CA PHE A 476 -14.42 -2.92 -4.78
C PHE A 476 -15.64 -2.06 -4.47
N ASN A 477 -16.62 -2.60 -3.74
CA ASN A 477 -17.83 -1.86 -3.38
C ASN A 477 -17.53 -0.59 -2.57
N HIS A 478 -16.64 -0.66 -1.58
CA HIS A 478 -16.30 0.53 -0.77
C HIS A 478 -15.54 1.58 -1.59
N SER A 479 -14.57 1.17 -2.42
CA SER A 479 -13.81 2.11 -3.27
C SER A 479 -14.69 2.76 -4.34
N LEU A 480 -15.57 1.99 -5.00
CA LEU A 480 -16.52 2.50 -5.98
C LEU A 480 -17.47 3.53 -5.37
N ASN A 481 -18.09 3.22 -4.23
CA ASN A 481 -18.99 4.14 -3.54
C ASN A 481 -18.26 5.42 -3.13
N PHE A 482 -17.09 5.28 -2.50
CA PHE A 482 -16.29 6.41 -2.08
C PHE A 482 -15.87 7.31 -3.25
N LEU A 483 -15.31 6.74 -4.33
CA LEU A 483 -14.83 7.51 -5.47
C LEU A 483 -15.97 8.18 -6.24
N SER A 484 -17.09 7.48 -6.43
CA SER A 484 -18.27 8.06 -7.08
C SER A 484 -18.83 9.23 -6.27
N ASP A 485 -18.96 9.10 -4.95
CA ASP A 485 -19.50 10.15 -4.09
C ASP A 485 -18.50 11.31 -3.90
N LEU A 486 -17.20 10.99 -3.75
CA LEU A 486 -16.15 11.99 -3.66
C LEU A 486 -16.11 12.82 -4.94
N PHE A 487 -16.15 12.20 -6.12
CA PHE A 487 -16.07 12.86 -7.44
C PHE A 487 -17.44 13.01 -8.12
N HIS A 488 -18.50 13.32 -7.36
CA HIS A 488 -19.88 13.41 -7.87
C HIS A 488 -20.08 14.42 -9.03
N ASP A 489 -19.27 15.49 -9.08
CA ASP A 489 -19.31 16.50 -10.15
C ASP A 489 -18.48 16.12 -11.40
N ASN A 490 -17.77 14.98 -11.36
CA ASN A 490 -16.87 14.54 -12.42
C ASN A 490 -17.36 13.26 -13.09
N GLU A 491 -17.13 13.13 -14.39
CA GLU A 491 -17.28 11.88 -15.16
C GLU A 491 -16.06 10.99 -14.87
N ILE A 492 -16.25 9.84 -14.23
CA ILE A 492 -15.14 8.96 -13.82
C ILE A 492 -15.07 7.67 -14.65
N GLN A 493 -13.88 7.34 -15.13
CA GLN A 493 -13.54 6.04 -15.70
C GLN A 493 -12.56 5.33 -14.75
N LEU A 494 -12.91 4.12 -14.32
CA LEU A 494 -12.13 3.34 -13.37
C LEU A 494 -11.42 2.19 -14.06
N VAL A 495 -10.12 2.03 -13.78
CA VAL A 495 -9.32 0.88 -14.19
C VAL A 495 -8.68 0.25 -12.96
N TYR A 496 -9.03 -0.99 -12.68
CA TYR A 496 -8.45 -1.78 -11.61
C TYR A 496 -7.45 -2.79 -12.19
N THR A 497 -6.41 -3.11 -11.44
CA THR A 497 -5.72 -4.39 -11.59
C THR A 497 -5.88 -5.17 -10.28
N ALA A 498 -5.93 -6.49 -10.38
CA ALA A 498 -5.92 -7.33 -9.20
C ALA A 498 -5.17 -8.64 -9.47
N ASN A 499 -4.57 -9.14 -8.39
CA ASN A 499 -4.10 -10.52 -8.30
C ASN A 499 -4.99 -11.36 -7.35
N SER A 500 -6.16 -10.84 -6.99
CA SER A 500 -7.12 -11.48 -6.11
C SER A 500 -8.40 -11.87 -6.85
N PRO A 501 -9.02 -13.01 -6.49
CA PRO A 501 -10.25 -13.49 -7.11
C PRO A 501 -11.50 -12.71 -6.68
N TYR A 502 -11.42 -11.86 -5.66
CA TYR A 502 -12.58 -11.14 -5.13
C TYR A 502 -13.07 -10.09 -6.12
N LEU A 503 -12.17 -9.26 -6.66
CA LEU A 503 -12.53 -8.27 -7.68
C LEU A 503 -13.14 -8.92 -8.93
N VAL A 504 -12.64 -10.10 -9.31
CA VAL A 504 -13.15 -10.87 -10.45
C VAL A 504 -14.59 -11.34 -10.21
N SER A 505 -14.93 -11.70 -8.97
CA SER A 505 -16.28 -12.13 -8.59
C SER A 505 -17.29 -10.98 -8.63
N ASP A 506 -16.87 -9.75 -8.36
CA ASP A 506 -17.75 -8.58 -8.35
C ASP A 506 -18.02 -8.00 -9.75
N LEU A 507 -17.25 -8.41 -10.76
CA LEU A 507 -17.32 -7.89 -12.12
C LEU A 507 -17.83 -8.93 -13.10
N THR A 508 -18.67 -8.51 -14.05
CA THR A 508 -19.01 -9.37 -15.19
C THR A 508 -17.81 -9.50 -16.13
N LYS A 509 -17.73 -10.62 -16.84
CA LYS A 509 -16.64 -10.93 -17.77
C LYS A 509 -16.36 -9.82 -18.79
N ASN A 510 -17.39 -9.06 -19.14
CA ASN A 510 -17.32 -7.94 -20.09
C ASN A 510 -16.48 -6.76 -19.59
N HIS A 511 -16.33 -6.60 -18.27
CA HIS A 511 -15.50 -5.56 -17.66
C HIS A 511 -14.05 -6.03 -17.48
N ILE A 512 -13.75 -7.30 -17.77
CA ILE A 512 -12.46 -7.92 -17.44
C ILE A 512 -11.64 -8.18 -18.70
N THR A 513 -10.41 -7.68 -18.69
CA THR A 513 -9.37 -8.00 -19.67
C THR A 513 -8.38 -8.96 -19.04
N PHE A 514 -8.38 -10.21 -19.52
CA PHE A 514 -7.46 -11.22 -19.02
C PHE A 514 -6.12 -11.17 -19.74
N ILE A 515 -5.03 -11.24 -18.98
CA ILE A 515 -3.67 -11.24 -19.51
C ILE A 515 -2.85 -12.43 -18.99
N GLU A 516 -2.03 -12.95 -19.89
CA GLU A 516 -1.16 -14.10 -19.68
C GLU A 516 0.23 -13.80 -20.23
N ASN A 517 1.26 -14.31 -19.57
CA ASN A 517 2.62 -14.29 -20.10
C ASN A 517 2.95 -15.69 -20.62
N LYS A 518 3.16 -15.82 -21.93
CA LYS A 518 3.67 -17.03 -22.56
C LYS A 518 5.02 -16.72 -23.20
N GLU A 519 6.07 -17.43 -22.78
CA GLU A 519 7.41 -17.34 -23.39
C GLU A 519 7.95 -15.89 -23.50
N ASN A 520 7.81 -15.10 -22.44
CA ASN A 520 8.19 -13.66 -22.38
C ASN A 520 7.38 -12.72 -23.29
N GLN A 521 6.28 -13.19 -23.88
CA GLN A 521 5.32 -12.35 -24.58
C GLN A 521 4.02 -12.25 -23.80
N ILE A 522 3.53 -11.03 -23.61
CA ILE A 522 2.24 -10.77 -23.00
C ILE A 522 1.16 -11.01 -24.05
N ILE A 523 0.20 -11.90 -23.75
CA ILE A 523 -0.97 -12.20 -24.56
C ILE A 523 -2.20 -11.64 -23.85
N ILE A 524 -2.97 -10.86 -24.58
CA ILE A 524 -4.24 -10.30 -24.10
C ILE A 524 -5.38 -11.13 -24.69
N HIS A 525 -6.20 -11.68 -23.80
CA HIS A 525 -7.37 -12.44 -24.21
C HIS A 525 -8.49 -11.45 -24.55
N GLY A 526 -9.02 -11.55 -25.78
CA GLY A 526 -10.21 -10.79 -26.17
C GLY A 526 -11.44 -11.17 -25.31
N LYS A 527 -12.49 -10.35 -25.40
CA LYS A 527 -13.73 -10.58 -24.63
C LYS A 527 -14.47 -11.86 -25.02
N GLU A 528 -14.46 -12.17 -26.31
CA GLU A 528 -14.93 -13.46 -26.84
C GLU A 528 -13.86 -14.52 -26.57
N ASN A 529 -13.79 -15.01 -25.34
CA ASN A 529 -12.93 -16.11 -24.94
C ASN A 529 -13.75 -17.24 -24.31
N ASN A 530 -13.20 -18.46 -24.27
CA ASN A 530 -13.87 -19.65 -23.76
C ASN A 530 -13.94 -19.72 -22.21
N ARG A 531 -13.67 -18.63 -21.50
CA ARG A 531 -13.74 -18.62 -20.03
C ARG A 531 -15.18 -18.58 -19.55
N GLU A 532 -15.39 -19.12 -18.37
CA GLU A 532 -16.65 -19.05 -17.65
C GLU A 532 -17.02 -17.61 -17.25
N GLU A 533 -18.30 -17.40 -16.97
CA GLU A 533 -18.77 -16.14 -16.39
C GLU A 533 -18.21 -15.93 -14.99
N THR A 534 -17.89 -14.68 -14.68
CA THR A 534 -17.14 -14.32 -13.46
C THR A 534 -18.01 -13.75 -12.35
N PHE A 535 -19.10 -13.06 -12.71
CA PHE A 535 -19.95 -12.37 -11.74
C PHE A 535 -20.62 -13.36 -10.78
N GLY A 536 -20.40 -13.18 -9.47
CA GLY A 536 -20.93 -14.05 -8.41
C GLY A 536 -20.34 -15.46 -8.38
N GLN A 537 -19.27 -15.73 -9.13
CA GLN A 537 -18.68 -17.07 -9.24
C GLN A 537 -17.93 -17.48 -7.96
N ASN A 538 -17.87 -18.79 -7.71
CA ASN A 538 -17.10 -19.36 -6.60
C ASN A 538 -15.62 -19.01 -6.72
N ILE A 539 -15.05 -18.49 -5.63
CA ILE A 539 -13.65 -18.05 -5.53
C ILE A 539 -12.66 -19.16 -5.91
N HIS A 540 -12.93 -20.42 -5.54
CA HIS A 540 -12.06 -21.55 -5.89
C HIS A 540 -11.99 -21.78 -7.41
N THR A 541 -13.13 -21.64 -8.10
CA THR A 541 -13.22 -21.73 -9.56
C THR A 541 -12.50 -20.55 -10.22
N LEU A 542 -12.65 -19.34 -9.69
CA LEU A 542 -11.94 -18.17 -10.18
C LEU A 542 -10.43 -18.31 -10.01
N LEU A 543 -9.96 -18.83 -8.88
CA LEU A 543 -8.54 -19.09 -8.64
C LEU A 543 -7.95 -20.09 -9.64
N SER A 544 -8.66 -21.19 -9.94
CA SER A 544 -8.17 -22.16 -10.92
C SER A 544 -8.21 -21.63 -12.35
N ASN A 545 -9.33 -21.00 -12.75
CA ASN A 545 -9.63 -20.70 -14.16
C ASN A 545 -9.17 -19.29 -14.57
N SER A 546 -9.26 -18.30 -13.68
CA SER A 546 -8.97 -16.88 -14.00
C SER A 546 -7.53 -16.48 -13.69
N PHE A 547 -6.91 -17.08 -12.66
CA PHE A 547 -5.52 -16.80 -12.24
C PHE A 547 -4.52 -17.86 -12.71
N PHE A 548 -4.97 -18.81 -13.54
CA PHE A 548 -4.15 -19.79 -14.24
C PHE A 548 -3.23 -20.65 -13.33
N LEU A 549 -3.62 -20.93 -12.08
CA LEU A 549 -2.74 -21.64 -11.14
C LEU A 549 -2.28 -23.00 -11.70
N GLU A 550 -0.99 -23.12 -12.03
CA GLU A 550 -0.40 -24.33 -12.64
C GLU A 550 -0.30 -25.51 -11.67
N SER A 551 -0.14 -25.24 -10.37
CA SER A 551 0.07 -26.27 -9.35
C SER A 551 -1.22 -26.79 -8.68
N GLY A 552 -2.38 -26.22 -9.04
CA GLY A 552 -3.68 -26.53 -8.42
C GLY A 552 -3.98 -25.64 -7.20
N LEU A 553 -5.03 -25.98 -6.44
CA LEU A 553 -5.46 -25.24 -5.24
C LEU A 553 -4.71 -25.66 -3.96
N ILE A 554 -3.74 -26.56 -4.06
CA ILE A 554 -3.00 -27.14 -2.93
C ILE A 554 -1.58 -26.54 -2.92
N GLY A 555 -1.12 -26.11 -1.74
CA GLY A 555 0.23 -25.58 -1.60
C GLY A 555 1.32 -26.60 -1.94
N ASP A 556 2.41 -26.13 -2.57
CA ASP A 556 3.47 -27.01 -3.10
C ASP A 556 4.15 -27.87 -2.02
N PHE A 557 4.31 -27.36 -0.80
CA PHE A 557 4.85 -28.15 0.32
C PHE A 557 3.93 -29.34 0.67
N ALA A 558 2.63 -29.09 0.77
CA ALA A 558 1.65 -30.15 1.05
C ALA A 558 1.60 -31.15 -0.11
N LYS A 559 1.62 -30.67 -1.36
CA LYS A 559 1.73 -31.50 -2.57
C LYS A 559 2.97 -32.39 -2.54
N ASN A 560 4.13 -31.85 -2.20
CA ASN A 560 5.38 -32.62 -2.09
C ASN A 560 5.32 -33.66 -0.97
N LYS A 561 4.71 -33.33 0.18
CA LYS A 561 4.50 -34.30 1.26
C LYS A 561 3.55 -35.41 0.85
N ILE A 562 2.45 -35.08 0.18
CA ILE A 562 1.49 -36.06 -0.36
C ILE A 562 2.17 -36.96 -1.40
N ASN A 563 2.97 -36.40 -2.31
CA ASN A 563 3.72 -37.18 -3.29
C ASN A 563 4.73 -38.11 -2.63
N LYS A 564 5.46 -37.65 -1.59
CA LYS A 564 6.34 -38.51 -0.80
C LYS A 564 5.58 -39.65 -0.12
N VAL A 565 4.37 -39.38 0.40
CA VAL A 565 3.50 -40.45 0.93
C VAL A 565 3.15 -41.44 -0.18
N ILE A 566 2.73 -40.97 -1.36
CA ILE A 566 2.41 -41.84 -2.50
C ILE A 566 3.62 -42.71 -2.90
N GLU A 567 4.83 -42.17 -2.89
CA GLU A 567 6.07 -42.93 -3.14
C GLU A 567 6.29 -44.03 -2.08
N ILE A 568 6.11 -43.70 -0.80
CA ILE A 568 6.20 -44.69 0.30
C ILE A 568 5.14 -45.78 0.12
N LEU A 569 3.91 -45.41 -0.22
CA LEU A 569 2.83 -46.36 -0.48
C LEU A 569 3.14 -47.29 -1.65
N LYS A 570 3.89 -46.83 -2.66
CA LYS A 570 4.28 -47.62 -3.84
C LYS A 570 5.57 -48.41 -3.67
N SER A 571 6.34 -48.17 -2.61
CA SER A 571 7.60 -48.87 -2.35
C SER A 571 7.34 -50.34 -2.01
N GLU A 572 8.16 -51.25 -2.53
CA GLU A 572 8.04 -52.69 -2.25
C GLU A 572 8.43 -53.04 -0.81
N ASN A 573 9.36 -52.31 -0.20
CA ASN A 573 9.85 -52.56 1.17
C ASN A 573 10.07 -51.24 1.96
N PRO A 574 9.00 -50.50 2.30
CA PRO A 574 9.12 -49.30 3.12
C PRO A 574 9.44 -49.66 4.58
N THR A 575 10.29 -48.87 5.21
CA THR A 575 10.65 -49.05 6.62
C THR A 575 9.47 -48.73 7.54
N HIS A 576 9.44 -49.30 8.75
CA HIS A 576 8.42 -48.98 9.76
C HIS A 576 8.31 -47.48 10.05
N VAL A 577 9.43 -46.75 9.98
CA VAL A 577 9.47 -45.30 10.17
C VAL A 577 8.73 -44.58 9.03
N GLU A 578 8.89 -45.03 7.79
CA GLU A 578 8.20 -44.47 6.62
C GLU A 578 6.71 -44.77 6.63
N ILE A 579 6.30 -45.98 7.04
CA ILE A 579 4.89 -46.34 7.20
C ILE A 579 4.24 -45.48 8.29
N PHE A 580 4.91 -45.31 9.44
CA PHE A 580 4.43 -44.45 10.52
C PHE A 580 4.30 -42.99 10.07
N PHE A 581 5.30 -42.49 9.35
CA PHE A 581 5.28 -41.15 8.77
C PHE A 581 4.10 -40.99 7.79
N ALA A 582 3.92 -41.92 6.85
CA ALA A 582 2.83 -41.90 5.88
C ALA A 582 1.47 -41.86 6.56
N ARG A 583 1.23 -42.71 7.58
CA ARG A 583 -0.02 -42.74 8.33
C ARG A 583 -0.30 -41.41 9.02
N LYS A 584 0.69 -40.81 9.69
CA LYS A 584 0.53 -39.53 10.37
C LYS A 584 0.19 -38.40 9.40
N ILE A 585 0.82 -38.37 8.23
CA ILE A 585 0.50 -37.37 7.20
C ILE A 585 -0.92 -37.57 6.66
N ILE A 586 -1.33 -38.81 6.34
CA ILE A 586 -2.70 -39.09 5.83
C ILE A 586 -3.77 -38.63 6.84
N GLN A 587 -3.56 -38.85 8.14
CA GLN A 587 -4.48 -38.38 9.19
C GLN A 587 -4.63 -36.85 9.22
N MET A 588 -3.55 -36.11 8.92
CA MET A 588 -3.51 -34.64 8.92
C MET A 588 -4.07 -34.00 7.64
N ILE A 589 -4.29 -34.76 6.56
CA ILE A 589 -4.87 -34.21 5.32
C ILE A 589 -6.29 -33.75 5.59
N GLY A 590 -6.56 -32.47 5.34
CA GLY A 590 -7.88 -31.86 5.52
C GLY A 590 -8.83 -32.10 4.33
N GLU A 591 -8.31 -32.36 3.13
CA GLU A 591 -9.15 -32.53 1.94
C GLU A 591 -9.75 -33.95 1.89
N PRO A 592 -11.09 -34.11 2.02
CA PRO A 592 -11.71 -35.41 2.24
C PRO A 592 -11.48 -36.42 1.12
N VAL A 593 -11.48 -35.96 -0.14
CA VAL A 593 -11.32 -36.83 -1.31
C VAL A 593 -9.90 -37.42 -1.36
N ILE A 594 -8.89 -36.58 -1.14
CA ILE A 594 -7.48 -37.01 -1.11
C ILE A 594 -7.24 -37.94 0.08
N LYS A 595 -7.74 -37.56 1.26
CA LYS A 595 -7.64 -38.36 2.49
C LYS A 595 -8.21 -39.75 2.26
N LYS A 596 -9.46 -39.86 1.79
CA LYS A 596 -10.13 -41.13 1.56
C LYS A 596 -9.35 -42.02 0.57
N LYS A 597 -8.82 -41.44 -0.51
CA LYS A 597 -8.08 -42.21 -1.52
C LYS A 597 -6.76 -42.74 -0.99
N LEU A 598 -5.96 -41.90 -0.33
CA LEU A 598 -4.69 -42.33 0.29
C LEU A 598 -4.93 -43.28 1.45
N SER A 599 -6.07 -43.12 2.15
CA SER A 599 -6.44 -44.01 3.23
C SER A 599 -6.66 -45.44 2.75
N SER A 600 -7.49 -45.60 1.72
CA SER A 600 -7.70 -46.89 1.06
C SER A 600 -6.38 -47.49 0.58
N MET A 601 -5.53 -46.73 -0.10
CA MET A 601 -4.24 -47.23 -0.59
C MET A 601 -3.30 -47.69 0.54
N PHE A 602 -3.31 -47.01 1.69
CA PHE A 602 -2.50 -47.40 2.84
C PHE A 602 -3.00 -48.70 3.47
N GLU A 603 -4.32 -48.83 3.63
CA GLU A 603 -4.94 -50.04 4.18
C GLU A 603 -4.73 -51.25 3.26
N ASP A 604 -4.90 -51.06 1.95
CA ASP A 604 -4.70 -52.10 0.94
C ASP A 604 -3.24 -52.61 0.90
N ASN A 605 -2.26 -51.71 1.05
CA ASN A 605 -0.84 -52.08 0.90
C ASN A 605 -0.19 -52.61 2.18
N PHE A 606 -0.66 -52.17 3.36
CA PHE A 606 -0.04 -52.55 4.63
C PHE A 606 -0.92 -53.43 5.51
N ASN A 607 -2.20 -53.64 5.15
CA ASN A 607 -3.20 -54.29 6.00
C ASN A 607 -3.27 -53.71 7.42
N ILE A 608 -2.95 -52.41 7.56
CA ILE A 608 -2.95 -51.69 8.82
C ILE A 608 -4.00 -50.59 8.74
N PRO A 609 -4.93 -50.53 9.69
CA PRO A 609 -5.93 -49.48 9.77
C PRO A 609 -5.26 -48.15 10.05
N ILE A 610 -5.80 -47.08 9.47
CA ILE A 610 -5.24 -45.75 9.70
C ILE A 610 -5.57 -45.26 11.09
N ASP A 611 -6.75 -45.59 11.60
CA ASP A 611 -7.15 -45.29 12.96
C ASP A 611 -6.99 -46.51 13.88
N ILE A 612 -5.72 -46.80 14.20
CA ILE A 612 -5.37 -47.89 15.10
C ILE A 612 -6.04 -47.74 16.47
N GLN A 613 -6.26 -46.52 16.97
CA GLN A 613 -6.81 -46.34 18.31
C GLN A 613 -8.30 -46.70 18.33
N THR A 614 -9.06 -46.21 17.34
CA THR A 614 -10.46 -46.62 17.18
C THR A 614 -10.59 -48.12 16.91
N GLU A 615 -9.66 -48.72 16.17
CA GLU A 615 -9.67 -50.17 15.94
C GLU A 615 -9.29 -50.99 17.18
N ILE A 616 -8.33 -50.51 17.99
CA ILE A 616 -8.00 -51.10 19.28
C ILE A 616 -9.23 -51.03 20.20
N GLU A 617 -9.89 -49.88 20.32
CA GLU A 617 -11.10 -49.73 21.13
C GLU A 617 -12.24 -50.66 20.66
N GLN A 618 -12.46 -50.77 19.35
CA GLN A 618 -13.45 -51.70 18.79
C GLN A 618 -13.10 -53.17 19.08
N THR A 619 -11.81 -53.52 18.97
CA THR A 619 -11.31 -54.87 19.22
C THR A 619 -11.35 -55.22 20.71
N GLU A 620 -11.00 -54.30 21.60
CA GLU A 620 -11.12 -54.43 23.05
C GLU A 620 -12.57 -54.59 23.47
N ASN A 621 -13.48 -53.79 22.90
CA ASN A 621 -14.92 -53.94 23.13
C ASN A 621 -15.44 -55.30 22.65
N ARG A 622 -14.96 -55.77 21.48
CA ARG A 622 -15.31 -57.10 20.96
C ARG A 622 -14.76 -58.22 21.85
N LEU A 623 -13.52 -58.11 22.33
CA LEU A 623 -12.91 -59.03 23.29
C LEU A 623 -13.67 -59.04 24.61
N LYS A 624 -14.07 -57.88 25.13
CA LYS A 624 -14.86 -57.75 26.36
C LYS A 624 -16.22 -58.44 26.21
N ARG A 625 -16.87 -58.26 25.05
CA ARG A 625 -18.13 -58.94 24.73
C ARG A 625 -17.95 -60.46 24.62
N LEU A 626 -16.93 -60.95 23.94
CA LEU A 626 -16.65 -62.40 23.85
C LEU A 626 -16.31 -63.02 25.21
N LYS A 627 -15.51 -62.34 26.05
CA LYS A 627 -15.24 -62.77 27.43
C LYS A 627 -16.50 -62.83 28.29
N SER A 628 -17.46 -61.93 28.08
CA SER A 628 -18.76 -61.99 28.79
C SER A 628 -19.60 -63.21 28.41
N PHE A 629 -19.50 -63.71 27.17
CA PHE A 629 -20.12 -64.98 26.79
C PHE A 629 -19.39 -66.17 27.44
N LEU A 630 -18.06 -66.16 27.44
CA LEU A 630 -17.26 -67.23 28.04
C LEU A 630 -17.46 -67.37 29.56
N ASN A 631 -17.71 -66.27 30.27
CA ASN A 631 -18.03 -66.28 31.70
C ASN A 631 -19.48 -66.70 32.02
N ASN A 632 -20.37 -66.67 31.02
CA ASN A 632 -21.74 -67.18 31.18
C ASN A 632 -21.81 -68.69 30.91
N ASP A 633 -20.92 -69.23 30.08
CA ASP A 633 -20.83 -70.67 29.79
C ASP A 633 -20.11 -71.48 30.90
N THR A 634 -19.45 -70.84 31.87
CA THR A 634 -18.78 -71.50 33.01
C THR A 634 -19.64 -71.57 34.29
N ASN A 635 -20.86 -71.01 34.28
CA ASN A 635 -21.81 -71.05 35.39
C ASN A 635 -23.02 -71.98 35.14
N THR A 636 -22.90 -72.90 34.20
CA THR A 636 -23.77 -74.07 33.99
C THR A 636 -22.94 -75.33 34.06
#